data_AF-A0A7X7SK77-F1
#
_entry.id   AF-A0A7X7SK77-F1
#
_cell.length_a   1.000
_cell.length_b   1.000
_cell.length_c   1.000
_cell.angle_alpha   90.00
_cell.angle_beta   90.00
_cell.angle_gamma   90.00
#
_symmetry.space_group_name_H-M   'P 1'
#
loop_
_entity.id
_entity.type
_entity.pdbx_description
1 polymer ?
#
loop_
_entity_poly.entity_id
_entity_poly.type
_entity_poly.pdbx_seq_one_letter_code
_entity_poly.pdbx_strand_id
1 'polypeptide(L)'
;MSDALVLRAKELDTPAVAVIATDPGGSVVYWSAGAVRVYGWSEEEALGRNILDLTPTETSREAAAEIMQRLSRGQSWDGEFVVRDRAGRSFVCHVTDVPVRGDDGELLGIIGLSRPVPTIERPQPSSLCSSRSSSDSSLSRTDPVILP
;
A
#
# COMPACT_ATOMS: atom_id res chain seq x y z
N MET A 1 14.27 -21.89 16.32
CA MET A 1 13.82 -20.53 16.63
C MET A 1 12.78 -20.02 15.63
N SER A 2 12.96 -20.23 14.33
CA SER A 2 11.99 -19.89 13.27
C SER A 2 10.62 -20.59 13.39
N ASP A 3 10.56 -21.81 13.89
CA ASP A 3 9.33 -22.63 13.83
C ASP A 3 8.15 -22.03 14.62
N ALA A 4 8.41 -21.46 15.81
CA ALA A 4 7.37 -20.83 16.62
C ALA A 4 6.82 -19.55 15.97
N LEU A 5 7.68 -18.78 15.30
CA LEU A 5 7.29 -17.59 14.55
C LEU A 5 6.43 -17.97 13.33
N VAL A 6 6.87 -18.97 12.57
CA VAL A 6 6.14 -19.48 11.40
C VAL A 6 4.79 -20.07 11.80
N LEU A 7 4.71 -20.78 12.93
CA LEU A 7 3.44 -21.31 13.44
C LEU A 7 2.44 -20.19 13.75
N ARG A 8 2.87 -19.15 14.48
CA ARG A 8 2.03 -17.97 14.77
C ARG A 8 1.58 -17.26 13.50
N ALA A 9 2.45 -17.16 12.50
CA ALA A 9 2.08 -16.56 11.22
C ALA A 9 1.03 -17.40 10.46
N LYS A 10 1.16 -18.72 10.48
CA LYS A 10 0.19 -19.63 9.83
C LYS A 10 -1.20 -19.56 10.45
N GLU A 11 -1.31 -19.30 11.75
CA GLU A 11 -2.62 -19.11 12.42
C GLU A 11 -3.38 -17.87 11.90
N LEU A 12 -2.65 -16.88 11.38
CA LEU A 12 -3.21 -15.65 10.81
C LEU A 12 -3.46 -15.77 9.30
N ASP A 13 -2.99 -16.84 8.65
CA ASP A 13 -3.06 -17.01 7.21
C ASP A 13 -4.53 -17.16 6.77
N THR A 14 -5.01 -16.13 6.08
CA THR A 14 -6.35 -16.11 5.50
C THR A 14 -6.27 -15.64 4.06
N PRO A 15 -7.19 -16.06 3.18
CA PRO A 15 -7.15 -15.66 1.78
C PRO A 15 -7.27 -14.15 1.54
N ALA A 16 -7.85 -13.43 2.50
CA ALA A 16 -8.12 -12.00 2.38
C ALA A 16 -6.93 -11.11 2.80
N VAL A 17 -5.91 -11.67 3.46
CA VAL A 17 -4.83 -10.90 4.08
C VAL A 17 -3.49 -11.46 3.66
N ALA A 18 -2.56 -10.60 3.28
CA ALA A 18 -1.18 -11.01 3.11
C ALA A 18 -0.52 -11.10 4.49
N VAL A 19 -0.12 -12.31 4.88
CA VAL A 19 0.69 -12.56 6.07
C VAL A 19 2.12 -12.83 5.67
N ILE A 20 3.05 -12.15 6.33
CA ILE A 20 4.49 -12.24 6.11
C ILE A 20 5.15 -12.37 7.47
N ALA A 21 6.15 -13.24 7.61
CA ALA A 21 7.01 -13.23 8.78
C ALA A 21 8.47 -13.10 8.39
N THR A 22 9.23 -12.34 9.18
CA THR A 22 10.66 -12.14 8.99
C THR A 22 11.43 -12.50 10.25
N ASP A 23 12.68 -12.94 10.09
CA ASP A 23 13.64 -12.99 11.19
C ASP A 23 13.98 -11.58 11.72
N PRO A 24 14.75 -11.45 12.81
CA PRO A 24 15.16 -10.15 13.37
C PRO A 24 16.03 -9.31 12.43
N GLY A 25 16.68 -9.92 11.43
CA GLY A 25 17.45 -9.25 10.39
C GLY A 25 16.59 -8.75 9.22
N GLY A 26 15.28 -9.05 9.23
CA GLY A 26 14.34 -8.68 8.17
C GLY A 26 14.33 -9.66 6.99
N SER A 27 14.96 -10.84 7.12
CA SER A 27 14.87 -11.88 6.09
C SER A 27 13.54 -12.61 6.20
N VAL A 28 12.83 -12.77 5.09
CA VAL A 28 11.53 -13.44 5.07
C VAL A 28 11.68 -14.93 5.39
N VAL A 29 10.92 -15.40 6.38
CA VAL A 29 10.86 -16.81 6.80
C VAL A 29 9.49 -17.45 6.55
N TYR A 30 8.47 -16.63 6.25
CA TYR A 30 7.15 -17.11 5.87
C TYR A 30 6.47 -16.13 4.93
N TRP A 31 5.83 -16.66 3.90
CA TRP A 31 5.14 -15.90 2.86
C TRP A 31 3.82 -16.58 2.50
N SER A 32 2.71 -16.02 2.98
CA SER A 32 1.38 -16.61 2.75
C SER A 32 0.93 -16.55 1.29
N ALA A 33 -0.09 -17.35 0.96
CA ALA A 33 -0.78 -17.25 -0.34
C ALA A 33 -1.41 -15.86 -0.56
N GLY A 34 -1.80 -15.16 0.51
CA GLY A 34 -2.23 -13.76 0.46
C GLY A 34 -1.11 -12.84 -0.01
N ALA A 35 0.10 -13.03 0.51
CA ALA A 35 1.26 -12.24 0.12
C ALA A 35 1.64 -12.47 -1.36
N VAL A 36 1.53 -13.72 -1.84
CA VAL A 36 1.70 -14.02 -3.28
C VAL A 36 0.69 -13.25 -4.14
N ARG A 37 -0.59 -13.20 -3.74
CA ARG A 37 -1.62 -12.46 -4.50
C ARG A 37 -1.42 -10.95 -4.47
N VAL A 38 -1.03 -10.40 -3.32
CA VAL A 38 -0.90 -8.95 -3.12
C VAL A 38 0.37 -8.42 -3.79
N TYR A 39 1.52 -9.09 -3.59
CA TYR A 39 2.81 -8.58 -4.03
C TYR A 39 3.37 -9.31 -5.27
N GLY A 40 2.78 -10.42 -5.71
CA GLY A 40 3.15 -11.12 -6.94
C GLY A 40 4.47 -11.91 -6.90
N TRP A 41 5.16 -11.93 -5.76
CA TRP A 41 6.32 -12.79 -5.52
C TRP A 41 5.86 -14.19 -5.13
N SER A 42 6.45 -15.23 -5.72
CA SER A 42 6.22 -16.58 -5.20
C SER A 42 6.86 -16.74 -3.81
N GLU A 43 6.40 -17.72 -3.04
CA GLU A 43 7.02 -18.04 -1.76
C GLU A 43 8.50 -18.38 -1.92
N GLU A 44 8.87 -19.17 -2.94
CA GLU A 44 10.26 -19.55 -3.19
C GLU A 44 11.14 -18.34 -3.55
N GLU A 45 10.58 -17.34 -4.21
CA GLU A 45 11.28 -16.10 -4.53
C GLU A 45 11.44 -15.19 -3.31
N ALA A 46 10.46 -15.17 -2.42
CA ALA A 46 10.43 -14.28 -1.26
C ALA A 46 11.27 -14.81 -0.11
N LEU A 47 11.26 -16.11 0.14
CA LEU A 47 11.96 -16.74 1.27
C LEU A 47 13.47 -16.43 1.24
N GLY A 48 14.00 -16.04 2.40
CA GLY A 48 15.40 -15.69 2.60
C GLY A 48 15.81 -14.31 2.07
N ARG A 49 14.94 -13.58 1.37
CA ARG A 49 15.21 -12.20 0.94
C ARG A 49 14.84 -11.19 2.01
N ASN A 50 15.46 -10.02 1.96
CA ASN A 50 15.12 -8.93 2.87
C ASN A 50 13.77 -8.31 2.47
N ILE A 51 12.88 -8.10 3.45
CA ILE A 51 11.56 -7.52 3.20
C ILE A 51 11.61 -6.12 2.59
N LEU A 52 12.68 -5.36 2.87
CA LEU A 52 12.90 -4.00 2.35
C LEU A 52 13.26 -3.97 0.86
N ASP A 53 13.60 -5.11 0.26
CA ASP A 53 13.89 -5.23 -1.17
C ASP A 53 12.66 -5.69 -1.97
N LEU A 54 11.69 -6.30 -1.29
CA LEU A 54 10.50 -6.92 -1.90
C LEU A 54 9.32 -5.97 -1.99
N THR A 55 9.05 -5.22 -0.91
CA THR A 55 7.77 -4.54 -0.71
C THR A 55 7.80 -3.01 -0.77
N PRO A 56 8.81 -2.27 -0.27
CA PRO A 56 8.81 -0.82 -0.36
C PRO A 56 9.07 -0.35 -1.78
N THR A 57 8.53 0.82 -2.13
CA THR A 57 9.10 1.61 -3.23
C THR A 57 10.40 2.26 -2.79
N GLU A 58 11.20 2.74 -3.74
CA GLU A 58 12.44 3.48 -3.43
C GLU A 58 12.17 4.67 -2.49
N THR A 59 11.08 5.39 -2.72
CA THR A 59 10.67 6.55 -1.92
C THR A 59 10.21 6.18 -0.51
N SER A 60 9.66 4.97 -0.34
CA SER A 60 9.16 4.49 0.96
C SER A 60 10.24 3.74 1.75
N ARG A 61 11.41 3.49 1.16
CA ARG A 61 12.45 2.65 1.76
C ARG A 61 12.97 3.18 3.09
N GLU A 62 13.18 4.50 3.21
CA GLU A 62 13.61 5.12 4.47
C GLU A 62 12.55 4.97 5.57
N ALA A 63 11.28 5.20 5.24
CA ALA A 63 10.18 5.01 6.19
C ALA A 63 10.06 3.54 6.63
N ALA A 64 10.22 2.59 5.71
CA ALA A 64 10.23 1.16 6.04
C ALA A 64 11.40 0.81 6.98
N ALA A 65 12.58 1.38 6.76
CA ALA A 65 13.73 1.18 7.65
C ALA A 65 13.47 1.74 9.05
N GLU A 66 12.81 2.89 9.17
CA GLU A 66 12.42 3.45 10.47
C GLU A 66 11.40 2.54 11.19
N ILE A 67 10.41 2.01 10.47
CA ILE A 67 9.43 1.07 11.00
C ILE A 67 10.14 -0.18 11.54
N MET A 68 11.08 -0.76 10.78
CA MET A 68 11.89 -1.90 11.23
C MET A 68 12.70 -1.58 12.50
N GLN A 69 13.24 -0.37 12.63
CA GLN A 69 13.90 0.05 13.86
C GLN A 69 12.94 0.10 15.05
N ARG A 70 11.71 0.61 14.88
CA ARG A 70 10.68 0.60 15.93
C ARG A 70 10.32 -0.84 16.34
N LEU A 71 10.14 -1.72 15.36
CA LEU A 71 9.82 -3.13 15.57
C LEU A 71 10.94 -3.87 16.32
N SER A 72 12.21 -3.60 15.99
CA SER A 72 13.35 -4.17 16.72
C SER A 72 13.38 -3.79 18.20
N ARG A 73 12.82 -2.61 18.56
CA ARG A 73 12.67 -2.15 19.94
C ARG A 73 11.44 -2.73 20.63
N GLY A 74 10.67 -3.57 19.95
CA GLY A 74 9.43 -4.16 20.44
C GLY A 74 8.20 -3.28 20.28
N GLN A 75 8.26 -2.23 19.46
CA GLN A 75 7.11 -1.37 19.20
C GLN A 75 6.40 -1.82 17.92
N SER A 76 5.13 -2.15 18.01
CA SER A 76 4.29 -2.43 16.84
C SER A 76 4.07 -1.19 15.99
N TRP A 77 3.75 -1.40 14.71
CA TRP A 77 3.38 -0.34 13.79
C TRP A 77 2.10 -0.69 13.04
N ASP A 78 1.28 0.32 12.75
CA ASP A 78 0.03 0.19 12.01
C ASP A 78 -0.21 1.45 11.19
N GLY A 79 -0.53 1.30 9.91
CA GLY A 79 -0.86 2.43 9.05
C GLY A 79 -0.84 2.11 7.56
N GLU A 80 -1.09 3.14 6.76
CA GLU A 80 -1.01 3.05 5.30
C GLU A 80 0.42 3.23 4.81
N PHE A 81 0.81 2.36 3.88
CA PHE A 81 2.16 2.32 3.31
C PHE A 81 2.09 2.13 1.79
N VAL A 82 2.86 2.93 1.06
CA VAL A 82 3.00 2.74 -0.38
C VAL A 82 4.01 1.63 -0.64
N VAL A 83 3.50 0.53 -1.18
CA VAL A 83 4.26 -0.67 -1.52
C VAL A 83 4.36 -0.86 -3.02
N ARG A 84 5.23 -1.79 -3.44
CA ARG A 84 5.44 -2.22 -4.82
C ARG A 84 5.24 -3.73 -4.92
N ASP A 85 4.63 -4.19 -6.01
CA ASP A 85 4.65 -5.62 -6.37
C ASP A 85 5.87 -6.00 -7.21
N ARG A 86 6.01 -7.30 -7.50
CA ARG A 86 7.04 -7.86 -8.38
C ARG A 86 7.06 -7.22 -9.79
N ALA A 87 5.91 -6.81 -10.30
CA ALA A 87 5.80 -6.16 -11.62
C ALA A 87 6.17 -4.67 -11.59
N GLY A 88 6.49 -4.12 -10.41
CA GLY A 88 6.88 -2.74 -10.24
C GLY A 88 5.70 -1.78 -10.02
N ARG A 89 4.47 -2.28 -9.91
CA ARG A 89 3.29 -1.43 -9.70
C ARG A 89 3.25 -0.97 -8.25
N SER A 90 3.03 0.32 -8.04
CA SER A 90 2.88 0.92 -6.71
C SER A 90 1.42 1.04 -6.32
N PHE A 91 1.10 0.70 -5.07
CA PHE A 91 -0.24 0.80 -4.50
C PHE A 91 -0.15 0.99 -2.99
N VAL A 92 -1.26 1.43 -2.38
CA VAL A 92 -1.35 1.62 -0.94
C VAL A 92 -1.81 0.31 -0.29
N CYS A 93 -1.10 -0.12 0.74
CA CYS A 93 -1.52 -1.16 1.66
C CYS A 93 -1.71 -0.58 3.06
N HIS A 94 -2.78 -0.97 3.74
CA HIS A 94 -2.81 -0.89 5.20
C HIS A 94 -1.96 -2.05 5.72
N VAL A 95 -0.94 -1.73 6.49
CA VAL A 95 0.04 -2.68 7.00
C VAL A 95 0.06 -2.60 8.52
N THR A 96 0.01 -3.75 9.17
CA THR A 96 0.17 -3.90 10.63
C THR A 96 1.36 -4.81 10.88
N ASP A 97 2.40 -4.29 11.53
CA ASP A 97 3.60 -5.03 11.87
C ASP A 97 3.70 -5.21 13.39
N VAL A 98 3.89 -6.45 13.82
CA VAL A 98 4.01 -6.82 15.23
C VAL A 98 5.30 -7.58 15.50
N PRO A 99 6.11 -7.15 16.48
CA PRO A 99 7.29 -7.89 16.89
C PRO A 99 6.87 -9.13 17.69
N VAL A 100 7.51 -10.25 17.40
CA VAL A 100 7.23 -11.53 18.04
C VAL A 100 8.42 -11.90 18.93
N ARG A 101 8.15 -12.08 20.22
CA ARG A 101 9.16 -12.45 21.21
C ARG A 101 9.02 -13.90 21.66
N GLY A 102 10.15 -14.48 22.04
CA GLY A 102 10.25 -15.77 22.71
C GLY A 102 9.96 -15.65 24.20
N ASP A 103 9.92 -16.80 24.88
CA ASP A 103 9.60 -16.87 26.31
C ASP A 103 10.69 -16.24 27.20
N ASP A 104 11.91 -16.12 26.67
CA ASP A 104 13.06 -15.42 27.25
C ASP A 104 13.06 -13.90 26.99
N GLY A 105 12.07 -13.40 26.22
CA GLY A 105 11.97 -12.00 25.83
C GLY A 105 12.83 -11.63 24.61
N GLU A 106 13.57 -12.58 24.02
CA GLU A 106 14.34 -12.35 22.79
C GLU A 106 13.40 -12.08 21.60
N LEU A 107 13.80 -11.19 20.70
CA LEU A 107 13.06 -10.95 19.46
C LEU A 107 13.28 -12.13 18.52
N LEU A 108 12.23 -12.92 18.29
CA LEU A 108 12.25 -14.03 17.34
C LEU A 108 12.08 -13.54 15.90
N GLY A 109 11.40 -12.41 15.72
CA GLY A 109 11.15 -11.84 14.40
C GLY A 109 9.95 -10.90 14.40
N ILE A 110 9.41 -10.65 13.21
CA ILE A 110 8.29 -9.72 12.99
C ILE A 110 7.24 -10.45 12.15
N ILE A 111 5.96 -10.23 12.46
CA ILE A 111 4.83 -10.62 11.61
C ILE A 111 4.21 -9.35 11.05
N GLY A 112 4.12 -9.27 9.73
CA GLY A 112 3.45 -8.22 8.98
C GLY A 112 2.14 -8.72 8.37
N LEU A 113 1.09 -7.93 8.50
CA LEU A 113 -0.22 -8.14 7.89
C LEU A 113 -0.49 -7.01 6.91
N SER A 114 -0.71 -7.33 5.65
CA SER A 114 -0.95 -6.33 4.61
C SER A 114 -2.30 -6.54 3.93
N ARG A 115 -3.03 -5.44 3.76
CA ARG A 115 -4.29 -5.39 3.01
C ARG A 115 -4.23 -4.24 2.00
N PRO A 116 -4.38 -4.51 0.69
CA PRO A 116 -4.43 -3.43 -0.29
C PRO A 116 -5.65 -2.55 -0.01
N VAL A 117 -5.43 -1.24 0.00
CA VAL A 117 -6.52 -0.27 0.10
C VAL A 117 -7.03 -0.02 -1.32
N PRO A 118 -8.30 -0.34 -1.63
CA PRO A 118 -8.85 -0.08 -2.95
C PRO A 118 -8.85 1.43 -3.19
N THR A 119 -8.13 1.88 -4.20
CA THR A 119 -8.23 3.26 -4.69
C THR A 119 -9.64 3.46 -5.22
N ILE A 120 -10.47 4.18 -4.48
CA ILE A 120 -11.75 4.65 -5.00
C ILE A 120 -11.39 5.74 -6.03
N GLU A 121 -11.43 5.40 -7.31
CA GLU A 121 -11.51 6.42 -8.36
C GLU A 121 -12.78 7.22 -8.10
N ARG A 122 -12.62 8.41 -7.52
CA ARG A 122 -13.72 9.38 -7.50
C ARG A 122 -14.13 9.57 -8.96
N PRO A 123 -15.42 9.39 -9.32
CA PRO A 123 -15.86 9.70 -10.66
C PRO A 123 -15.42 11.13 -10.95
N GLN A 124 -14.54 11.27 -11.95
CA GLN A 124 -14.19 12.58 -12.47
C GLN A 124 -15.53 13.24 -12.81
N PRO A 125 -15.88 14.43 -12.27
CA PRO A 125 -17.07 15.11 -12.72
C PRO A 125 -16.89 15.29 -14.22
N SER A 126 -17.66 14.54 -15.00
CA SER A 126 -17.73 14.71 -16.44
C SER A 126 -18.06 16.18 -16.67
N SER A 127 -17.13 16.92 -17.27
CA SER A 127 -17.37 18.27 -17.77
C SER A 127 -18.41 18.19 -18.90
N LEU A 128 -19.68 18.00 -18.54
CA LEU A 128 -20.83 18.07 -19.41
C LEU A 128 -21.52 19.40 -19.15
N CYS A 129 -21.71 20.13 -20.26
CA CYS A 129 -22.29 21.46 -20.43
C CYS A 129 -21.38 22.67 -20.16
N SER A 130 -20.46 22.94 -21.10
CA SER A 130 -20.30 24.32 -21.57
C SER A 130 -21.52 24.68 -22.41
N SER A 131 -22.43 25.41 -21.78
CA SER A 131 -23.61 26.06 -22.35
C SER A 131 -23.29 26.85 -23.62
N ARG A 132 -24.17 26.69 -24.62
CA ARG A 132 -24.30 27.55 -25.80
C ARG A 132 -24.51 29.03 -25.40
N SER A 133 -23.69 29.93 -25.94
CA SER A 133 -23.96 31.35 -26.28
C SER A 133 -22.59 31.99 -26.53
N SER A 134 -22.29 32.77 -27.55
CA SER A 134 -23.00 33.42 -28.66
C SER A 134 -21.94 33.61 -29.75
N SER A 135 -22.26 33.71 -31.04
CA SER A 135 -22.39 35.04 -31.68
C SER A 135 -22.89 34.81 -33.11
N ASP A 136 -24.16 35.12 -33.36
CA ASP A 136 -24.64 35.46 -34.70
C ASP A 136 -24.49 36.99 -34.79
N SER A 137 -23.52 37.42 -35.59
CA SER A 137 -23.19 38.82 -35.77
C SER A 137 -23.84 39.35 -37.04
N SER A 138 -24.64 40.39 -36.84
CA SER A 138 -24.91 41.49 -37.77
C SER A 138 -26.01 41.25 -38.81
N LEU A 139 -27.11 42.00 -38.67
CA LEU A 139 -27.43 43.09 -39.60
C LEU A 139 -28.55 44.00 -39.05
N SER A 140 -28.13 45.24 -38.78
CA SER A 140 -28.86 46.51 -38.98
C SER A 140 -30.34 46.59 -38.63
N ARG A 141 -30.65 47.30 -37.54
CA ARG A 141 -31.78 48.24 -37.52
C ARG A 141 -31.31 49.57 -36.94
N THR A 142 -31.31 50.56 -37.80
CA THR A 142 -31.23 51.99 -37.54
C THR A 142 -32.37 52.41 -36.61
N ASP A 143 -32.08 53.39 -35.74
CA ASP A 143 -32.94 54.48 -35.23
C ASP A 143 -32.39 54.91 -33.85
N PRO A 144 -32.54 56.17 -33.36
CA PRO A 144 -33.61 57.12 -33.68
C PRO A 144 -33.19 58.60 -33.80
N VAL A 145 -34.09 59.45 -34.28
CA VAL A 145 -34.11 60.87 -33.90
C VAL A 145 -35.53 61.24 -33.51
N ILE A 146 -35.72 61.49 -32.22
CA ILE A 146 -36.89 62.14 -31.63
C ILE A 146 -36.52 63.62 -31.42
N LEU A 147 -37.45 64.54 -31.74
CA LEU A 147 -37.77 65.78 -31.01
C LEU A 147 -38.67 66.69 -31.88
N PRO A 148 -39.53 67.55 -31.30
CA PRO A 148 -40.23 67.48 -30.01
C PRO A 148 -41.72 67.07 -30.14
#